data_AF-A3N3K8-F1
#
_entry.id   AF-A3N3K8-F1
#
_cell.length_a   1.000
_cell.length_b   1.000
_cell.length_c   1.000
_cell.angle_alpha   90.00
_cell.angle_beta   90.00
_cell.angle_gamma   90.00
#
_symmetry.space_group_name_H-M   'P 1'
#
loop_
_entity.id
_entity.type
_entity.pdbx_description
1 polymer ?
#
loop_
_entity_poly.entity_id
_entity_poly.type
_entity_poly.pdbx_seq_one_letter_code
_entity_poly.pdbx_strand_id
1 'polypeptide(L)' 'MALQRCPECRHKISESVIACPHCGFSFKEADLAVYREKLEQRRLHNQALNRQNVKVQLFWLGVFTLVIVVASLLN' A
#
# COMPACT_ATOMS: atom_id res chain seq x y z
N MET A 1 3.57 -11.91 29.64
CA MET A 1 2.92 -10.63 29.29
C MET A 1 2.89 -10.54 27.77
N ALA A 2 1.71 -10.60 27.15
CA ALA A 2 1.60 -10.48 25.70
C ALA A 2 1.80 -9.01 25.29
N LEU A 3 2.76 -8.77 24.39
CA LEU A 3 3.11 -7.46 23.87
C LEU A 3 2.71 -7.43 22.40
N GLN A 4 1.89 -6.45 22.02
CA GLN A 4 1.52 -6.20 20.64
C GLN A 4 2.34 -5.03 20.06
N ARG A 5 2.36 -4.89 18.72
CA ARG A 5 2.96 -3.72 18.06
C ARG A 5 1.89 -2.70 17.71
N CYS A 6 2.13 -1.44 18.03
CA CYS A 6 1.24 -0.35 17.61
C CYS A 6 1.14 -0.31 16.06
N PRO A 7 -0.08 -0.23 15.47
CA PRO A 7 -0.26 -0.25 14.01
C PRO A 7 0.27 1.00 13.31
N GLU A 8 0.52 2.08 14.05
CA GLU A 8 0.93 3.38 13.52
C GLU A 8 2.45 3.57 13.66
N CYS A 9 3.00 3.48 14.88
CA CYS A 9 4.43 3.71 15.14
C CYS A 9 5.28 2.44 15.30
N ARG A 10 4.67 1.24 15.27
CA ARG A 10 5.32 -0.08 15.39
C ARG A 10 6.08 -0.37 16.69
N HIS A 11 6.02 0.50 17.69
CA HIS A 11 6.56 0.23 19.03
C HIS A 11 5.82 -0.91 19.72
N LYS A 12 6.53 -1.67 20.56
CA LYS A 12 5.94 -2.73 21.39
C LYS A 12 5.19 -2.09 22.57
N ILE A 13 3.93 -2.48 22.75
CA ILE A 13 3.03 -1.97 23.79
C ILE A 13 2.30 -3.14 24.45
N SER A 14 1.79 -2.92 25.67
CA SER A 14 0.91 -3.88 26.32
C SER A 14 -0.40 -4.03 25.55
N GLU A 15 -1.06 -5.19 25.64
CA GLU A 15 -2.40 -5.37 25.06
C GLU A 15 -3.49 -4.56 25.76
N SER A 16 -3.24 -4.14 27.02
CA SER A 16 -4.22 -3.45 27.86
C SER A 16 -4.24 -1.92 27.72
N VAL A 17 -3.39 -1.31 26.89
CA VAL A 17 -3.37 0.16 26.79
C VAL A 17 -4.51 0.68 25.92
N ILE A 18 -5.16 1.75 26.39
CA ILE A 18 -6.27 2.41 25.68
C ILE A 18 -5.73 3.31 24.55
N ALA A 19 -4.52 3.84 24.72
CA ALA A 19 -3.82 4.61 23.70
C ALA A 19 -2.31 4.30 23.73
N CYS A 20 -1.66 4.41 22.57
CA CYS A 20 -0.23 4.18 22.47
C CYS A 20 0.54 5.32 23.17
N PRO A 21 1.42 5.03 24.15
CA PRO A 21 2.19 6.06 24.85
C PRO A 21 3.27 6.73 23.98
N HIS A 22 3.59 6.15 22.81
CA HIS A 22 4.64 6.67 21.92
C HIS A 22 4.13 7.64 20.85
N CYS A 23 2.94 7.39 20.29
CA CYS A 23 2.38 8.22 19.22
C CYS A 23 0.95 8.72 19.48
N GLY A 24 0.32 8.31 20.57
CA GLY A 24 -1.04 8.74 20.92
C GLY A 24 -2.17 7.99 20.19
N PHE A 25 -1.87 6.96 19.40
CA PHE A 25 -2.89 6.18 18.69
C PHE A 25 -3.90 5.55 19.65
N SER A 26 -5.19 5.84 19.45
CA SER A 26 -6.30 5.32 20.27
C SER A 26 -6.72 3.92 19.83
N PHE A 27 -6.91 3.02 20.79
CA PHE A 27 -7.42 1.66 20.58
C PHE A 27 -8.91 1.52 20.85
N LYS A 28 -9.64 2.63 20.98
CA LYS A 28 -11.10 2.62 21.09
C LYS A 28 -11.71 2.11 19.78
N GLU A 29 -12.80 1.36 19.88
CA GLU A 29 -13.44 0.71 18.72
C GLU A 29 -13.83 1.69 17.61
N ALA A 30 -14.35 2.87 17.97
CA ALA A 30 -14.69 3.92 17.01
C ALA A 30 -13.47 4.41 16.21
N ASP A 31 -12.36 4.69 16.89
CA ASP A 31 -11.12 5.15 16.26
C ASP A 31 -10.48 4.04 15.39
N LEU A 32 -10.58 2.79 15.84
CA LEU A 32 -10.12 1.62 15.08
C LEU A 32 -10.92 1.40 13.80
N ALA A 33 -12.25 1.60 13.82
CA ALA A 33 -13.09 1.48 12.64
C ALA A 33 -12.69 2.52 11.57
N VAL A 34 -12.55 3.79 11.99
CA VAL A 34 -12.09 4.89 11.12
C VAL A 34 -10.69 4.61 10.57
N TYR A 35 -9.78 4.10 11.40
CA TYR A 35 -8.44 3.73 10.96
C TYR A 35 -8.45 2.62 9.89
N ARG A 36 -9.27 1.57 10.08
CA ARG A 36 -9.44 0.48 9.11
C ARG A 36 -9.98 0.99 7.78
N GLU A 37 -10.99 1.86 7.81
CA GLU A 37 -11.55 2.48 6.60
C GLU A 37 -10.47 3.28 5.85
N LYS A 38 -9.67 4.07 6.57
CA LYS A 38 -8.55 4.82 5.98
C LYS A 38 -7.50 3.92 5.32
N LEU A 39 -7.21 2.76 5.91
CA LEU A 39 -6.31 1.78 5.30
C LEU A 39 -6.89 1.16 4.03
N GLU A 40 -8.19 0.84 4.04
CA GLU A 40 -8.89 0.31 2.88
C GLU A 40 -8.95 1.33 1.74
N GLN A 41 -9.27 2.59 2.05
CA GLN A 41 -9.23 3.69 1.08
C GLN A 41 -7.85 3.83 0.44
N ARG A 42 -6.77 3.77 1.24
CA ARG A 42 -5.39 3.79 0.72
C ARG A 42 -5.08 2.59 -0.18
N ARG A 43 -5.57 1.40 0.18
CA ARG A 43 -5.39 0.19 -0.65
C ARG A 43 -6.08 0.34 -2.00
N LEU A 44 -7.34 0.78 -2.01
CA LEU A 44 -8.11 1.00 -3.23
C LEU A 44 -7.48 2.09 -4.11
N HIS A 45 -7.03 3.19 -3.51
CA HIS A 45 -6.32 4.26 -4.22
C HIS A 45 -5.04 3.74 -4.89
N ASN A 46 -4.19 3.03 -4.15
CA ASN A 46 -2.95 2.46 -4.70
C ASN A 46 -3.23 1.42 -5.79
N GLN A 47 -4.27 0.60 -5.64
CA GLN A 47 -4.70 -0.34 -6.68
C GLN A 47 -5.15 0.40 -7.96
N ALA A 48 -5.86 1.51 -7.82
CA ALA A 48 -6.29 2.33 -8.96
C ALA A 48 -5.09 2.94 -9.70
N LEU A 49 -4.10 3.47 -8.98
CA LEU A 49 -2.85 3.97 -9.57
C LEU A 49 -2.06 2.86 -10.28
N ASN A 50 -1.93 1.69 -9.64
CA ASN A 50 -1.23 0.56 -10.24
C ASN A 50 -1.90 0.11 -11.56
N ARG A 51 -3.24 0.15 -11.64
CA ARG A 51 -3.98 -0.14 -12.87
C ARG A 51 -3.67 0.85 -13.99
N GLN A 52 -3.43 2.13 -13.67
CA GLN A 52 -3.01 3.13 -14.67
C GLN A 52 -1.59 2.85 -15.15
N ASN A 53 -0.66 2.53 -14.24
CA ASN A 53 0.71 2.18 -14.59
C ASN A 53 0.80 0.94 -15.51
N VAL A 54 -0.04 -0.08 -15.30
CA VAL A 54 -0.11 -1.26 -16.18
C VAL A 54 -0.39 -0.88 -17.63
N LYS A 55 -1.28 0.08 -17.90
CA LYS A 55 -1.57 0.53 -19.27
C LYS A 55 -0.35 1.17 -19.93
N VAL A 56 0.35 2.03 -19.19
CA VAL A 56 1.57 2.68 -19.66
C VAL A 56 2.67 1.64 -19.90
N GLN A 57 2.80 0.66 -19.02
CA GLN A 57 3.75 -0.44 -19.18
C GLN A 57 3.47 -1.28 -20.44
N LEU A 58 2.20 -1.62 -20.70
CA LEU A 58 1.80 -2.34 -21.92
C LEU A 58 2.09 -1.53 -23.19
N PHE A 59 1.89 -0.22 -23.15
CA PHE A 59 2.23 0.66 -24.28
C PHE A 59 3.73 0.60 -24.59
N TRP A 60 4.58 0.79 -23.58
CA TRP A 60 6.04 0.72 -23.77
C TRP A 60 6.48 -0.67 -24.22
N LEU A 61 5.91 -1.75 -23.68
CA LEU A 61 6.18 -3.11 -24.16
C LEU A 61 5.88 -3.26 -25.65
N GLY A 62 4.75 -2.72 -26.13
CA GLY A 62 4.40 -2.73 -27.55
C GLY A 62 5.38 -1.93 -28.43
N VAL A 63 5.85 -0.78 -27.93
CA VAL A 63 6.88 0.01 -28.64
C VAL A 63 8.21 -0.76 -28.71
N PHE A 64 8.65 -1.34 -27.58
CA PHE A 64 9.87 -2.14 -27.53
C PHE A 64 9.80 -3.37 -28.45
N THR A 65 8.68 -4.10 -28.47
CA THR A 65 8.52 -5.26 -29.36
C THR A 65 8.56 -4.86 -30.82
N LEU A 66 7.92 -3.75 -31.21
CA LEU A 66 7.94 -3.24 -32.58
C LEU A 66 9.37 -2.89 -33.01
N VAL A 67 10.13 -2.19 -32.16
CA VAL A 67 11.53 -1.82 -32.44
C VAL A 67 12.39 -3.08 -32.66
N ILE A 68 12.24 -4.10 -31.82
CA ILE A 68 12.98 -5.37 -31.94
C ILE A 68 12.64 -6.09 -33.25
N VAL A 69 11.36 -6.16 -33.63
CA VAL A 69 10.92 -6.79 -34.88
C VAL A 69 11.49 -6.07 -36.10
N VAL A 70 11.42 -4.73 -36.14
CA VAL A 70 11.97 -3.94 -37.24
C VAL A 70 13.48 -4.13 -37.37
N ALA A 71 14.21 -4.09 -36.25
CA ALA A 71 15.65 -4.33 -36.25
C ALA A 71 16.00 -5.74 -36.79
N SER A 72 15.21 -6.75 -36.42
CA SER A 72 15.40 -8.12 -36.87
C SER A 72 15.10 -8.32 -38.36
N LEU A 73 14.25 -7.48 -38.95
CA LEU A 73 13.91 -7.54 -40.39
C LEU A 73 14.92 -6.78 -41.27
N LEU A 74 15.63 -5.80 -40.71
CA LEU A 74 16.61 -4.97 -41.44
C LEU A 74 18.04 -5.55 -41.41
N ASN A 75 18.29 -6.56 -40.56
CA ASN A 75 19.58 -7.22 -40.39
C ASN A 75 19.57 -8.62 -41.01
#